data_AF-A0A923NC57-F1
#
_entry.id   AF-A0A923NC57-F1
#
_cell.length_a   1.000
_cell.length_b   1.000
_cell.length_c   1.000
_cell.angle_alpha   90.00
_cell.angle_beta   90.00
_cell.angle_gamma   90.00
#
_symmetry.space_group_name_H-M   'P 1'
#
loop_
_entity.id
_entity.type
_entity.pdbx_description
1 polymer ?
#
loop_
_entity_poly.entity_id
_entity_poly.type
_entity_poly.pdbx_seq_one_letter_code
_entity_poly.pdbx_strand_id
1 'polypeptide(L)'
;MNESTKTKKALRGSLFALFLCIILLIGTTFAWFTDTASTGVNKIQAGNLDVELEYSTDCSTWKTANQNTQMFNDNTLWEPGHTEVVYLRVKNAGNLALKYNIATNSYDMERGKNAAGDLFYIDQYLKIGTVQTDTAFANREAAIAAIADTEKTIAKETPISNDWTVLKAGEKSAPTAVVLYMPTTVGNEANNVQSWRKPSLKGLGLVVNATQATVESDSFNNTYDENAATTLSTVSYSSGQHNITGKIQANGSFGAVQAEGTAQFTIDADVYAVYNNGGAMAVEAGGTSRVIINGGDFRQVGVPKDDPVCDLIYATNSATIEIKGGTFKAVTPANTLNVKDTDRGSAKIIVKGGSFYKFDPSKDNPGEITIPDGYKVVKDGDWYKVVANN
;
A
#
# COMPACT_ATOMS: atom_id res chain seq x y z
N MET A 1 -54.18 -59.77 2.24
CA MET A 1 -52.75 -59.86 1.84
C MET A 1 -52.20 -58.65 1.07
N ASN A 2 -53.01 -57.63 0.72
CA ASN A 2 -52.55 -56.50 -0.11
C ASN A 2 -51.96 -55.30 0.66
N GLU A 3 -52.35 -55.09 1.92
CA GLU A 3 -51.89 -53.93 2.70
C GLU A 3 -50.43 -54.06 3.14
N SER A 4 -49.96 -55.24 3.61
CA SER A 4 -48.56 -55.40 4.04
C SER A 4 -47.55 -55.29 2.89
N THR A 5 -47.93 -55.68 1.67
CA THR A 5 -47.12 -55.46 0.44
C THR A 5 -47.03 -53.99 0.07
N LYS A 6 -48.08 -53.19 0.30
CA LYS A 6 -48.05 -51.73 0.09
C LYS A 6 -47.18 -51.05 1.15
N THR A 7 -47.29 -51.43 2.42
CA THR A 7 -46.45 -50.89 3.51
C THR A 7 -44.96 -51.20 3.31
N LYS A 8 -44.61 -52.43 2.86
CA LYS A 8 -43.21 -52.78 2.55
C LYS A 8 -42.66 -52.01 1.35
N LYS A 9 -43.47 -51.75 0.32
CA LYS A 9 -43.08 -50.91 -0.83
C LYS A 9 -42.92 -49.44 -0.41
N ALA A 10 -43.82 -48.91 0.41
CA ALA A 10 -43.74 -47.56 0.95
C ALA A 10 -42.51 -47.37 1.86
N LEU A 11 -42.20 -48.36 2.71
CA LEU A 11 -41.01 -48.34 3.57
C LEU A 11 -39.71 -48.32 2.76
N ARG A 12 -39.61 -49.13 1.69
CA ARG A 12 -38.47 -49.12 0.78
C ARG A 12 -38.33 -47.80 0.02
N GLY A 13 -39.45 -47.21 -0.41
CA GLY A 13 -39.46 -45.89 -1.03
C GLY A 13 -39.01 -44.78 -0.07
N SER A 14 -39.46 -44.82 1.18
CA SER A 14 -39.06 -43.88 2.23
C SER A 14 -37.57 -43.98 2.59
N LEU A 15 -37.03 -45.20 2.73
CA LEU A 15 -35.60 -45.42 2.96
C LEU A 15 -34.75 -44.89 1.79
N PHE A 16 -35.21 -45.11 0.56
CA PHE A 16 -34.52 -44.63 -0.63
C PHE A 16 -34.56 -43.10 -0.73
N ALA A 17 -35.69 -42.47 -0.40
CA ALA A 17 -35.81 -41.02 -0.33
C ALA A 17 -34.91 -40.41 0.76
N LEU A 18 -34.84 -41.03 1.94
CA LEU A 18 -33.95 -40.60 3.02
C LEU A 18 -32.47 -40.70 2.60
N PHE A 19 -32.10 -41.80 1.93
CA PHE A 19 -30.75 -41.99 1.39
C PHE A 19 -30.41 -40.95 0.32
N LEU A 20 -31.35 -40.63 -0.58
CA LEU A 20 -31.19 -39.56 -1.56
C LEU A 20 -31.03 -38.19 -0.89
N CYS A 21 -31.83 -37.88 0.13
CA CYS A 21 -31.71 -36.65 0.91
C CYS A 21 -30.35 -36.54 1.61
N ILE A 22 -29.82 -37.64 2.15
CA ILE A 22 -28.49 -37.66 2.78
C ILE A 22 -27.39 -37.44 1.72
N ILE A 23 -27.50 -38.04 0.53
CA ILE A 23 -26.56 -37.80 -0.57
C ILE A 23 -26.58 -36.34 -1.02
N LEU A 24 -27.78 -35.77 -1.17
CA LEU A 24 -27.94 -34.36 -1.54
C LEU A 24 -27.39 -33.44 -0.45
N LEU A 25 -27.64 -33.75 0.83
CA LEU A 25 -27.11 -33.00 1.96
C LEU A 25 -25.58 -33.02 1.98
N ILE A 26 -24.96 -34.21 1.82
CA ILE A 26 -23.50 -34.36 1.75
C ILE A 26 -22.91 -33.59 0.56
N GLY A 27 -23.57 -33.61 -0.60
CA GLY A 27 -23.14 -32.84 -1.77
C GLY A 27 -23.23 -31.33 -1.55
N THR A 28 -24.30 -30.85 -0.91
CA THR A 28 -24.48 -29.41 -0.60
C THR A 28 -23.54 -28.92 0.51
N THR A 29 -23.19 -29.77 1.48
CA THR A 29 -22.22 -29.40 2.52
C THR A 29 -20.78 -29.44 2.00
N PHE A 30 -20.42 -30.37 1.10
CA PHE A 30 -19.09 -30.39 0.47
C PHE A 30 -18.79 -29.09 -0.30
N ALA A 31 -19.77 -28.53 -1.03
CA ALA A 31 -19.61 -27.25 -1.72
C ALA A 31 -19.40 -26.06 -0.77
N TRP A 32 -19.81 -26.18 0.49
CA TRP A 32 -19.66 -25.16 1.53
C TRP A 32 -18.30 -25.22 2.24
N PHE A 33 -17.57 -26.34 2.11
CA PHE A 33 -16.29 -26.57 2.78
C PHE A 33 -15.09 -26.72 1.83
N THR A 34 -15.28 -26.52 0.53
CA THR A 34 -14.18 -26.54 -0.45
C THR A 34 -13.99 -25.16 -1.05
N ASP A 35 -12.77 -24.65 -1.04
CA ASP A 35 -12.36 -23.37 -1.65
C ASP A 35 -12.37 -23.40 -3.20
N THR A 36 -13.20 -24.25 -3.81
CA THR A 36 -13.29 -24.41 -5.26
C THR A 36 -14.75 -24.67 -5.68
N ALA A 37 -15.37 -23.67 -6.30
CA ALA A 37 -16.63 -23.81 -7.02
C ALA A 37 -16.34 -23.91 -8.52
N SER A 38 -16.71 -25.01 -9.15
CA SER A 38 -16.59 -25.19 -10.61
C SER A 38 -17.98 -25.33 -11.22
N THR A 39 -18.29 -24.45 -12.17
CA THR A 39 -19.30 -24.73 -13.19
C THR A 39 -18.55 -25.15 -14.45
N GLY A 40 -19.13 -25.96 -15.34
CA GLY A 40 -18.45 -26.71 -16.41
C GLY A 40 -17.59 -25.93 -17.43
N VAL A 41 -17.32 -24.64 -17.23
CA VAL A 41 -16.42 -23.81 -18.03
C VAL A 41 -15.47 -22.95 -17.15
N ASN A 42 -15.82 -22.62 -15.91
CA ASN A 42 -15.04 -21.72 -15.04
C ASN A 42 -14.82 -22.33 -13.63
N LYS A 43 -13.58 -22.24 -13.15
CA LYS A 43 -13.16 -22.64 -11.80
C LYS A 43 -12.85 -21.37 -11.00
N ILE A 44 -13.57 -21.15 -9.90
CA ILE A 44 -13.19 -20.12 -8.92
C ILE A 44 -12.30 -20.81 -7.89
N GLN A 45 -11.05 -20.39 -7.80
CA GLN A 45 -10.08 -20.90 -6.83
C GLN A 45 -9.56 -19.74 -6.01
N ALA A 46 -9.53 -19.91 -4.68
CA ALA A 46 -8.92 -18.91 -3.80
C ALA A 46 -7.41 -18.81 -4.09
N GLY A 47 -6.97 -17.59 -4.39
CA GLY A 47 -5.55 -17.26 -4.52
C GLY A 47 -4.94 -16.87 -3.18
N ASN A 48 -3.70 -17.28 -2.93
CA ASN A 48 -2.90 -16.95 -1.77
C ASN A 48 -1.63 -16.23 -2.24
N LEU A 49 -1.50 -14.96 -1.86
CA LEU A 49 -0.28 -14.18 -2.04
C LEU A 49 0.55 -14.32 -0.76
N ASP A 50 1.68 -15.02 -0.83
CA ASP A 50 2.56 -15.27 0.31
C ASP A 50 4.01 -15.01 -0.09
N VAL A 51 4.62 -14.03 0.59
CA VAL A 51 5.92 -13.46 0.25
C VAL A 51 6.86 -13.71 1.42
N GLU A 52 7.91 -14.48 1.16
CA GLU A 52 8.99 -14.71 2.11
C GLU A 52 10.24 -13.95 1.65
N LEU A 53 10.89 -13.26 2.59
CA LEU A 53 12.19 -12.63 2.37
C LEU A 53 13.27 -13.50 3.01
N GLU A 54 14.32 -13.79 2.26
CA GLU A 54 15.54 -14.41 2.77
C GLU A 54 16.71 -13.42 2.67
N TYR A 55 17.60 -13.47 3.65
CA TYR A 55 18.81 -12.65 3.68
C TYR A 55 20.06 -13.47 3.94
N SER A 56 21.20 -12.91 3.54
CA SER A 56 22.53 -13.47 3.71
C SER A 56 23.57 -12.34 3.81
N THR A 57 24.66 -12.59 4.53
CA THR A 57 25.83 -11.69 4.63
C THR A 57 27.03 -12.19 3.82
N ASP A 58 26.99 -13.44 3.36
CA ASP A 58 28.06 -14.14 2.64
C ASP A 58 27.60 -14.67 1.27
N CYS A 59 26.38 -14.29 0.85
CA CYS A 59 25.67 -14.78 -0.34
C CYS A 59 25.57 -16.31 -0.43
N SER A 60 25.77 -17.02 0.68
CA SER A 60 25.89 -18.49 0.73
C SER A 60 24.94 -19.09 1.75
N THR A 61 24.94 -18.55 2.97
CA THR A 61 24.08 -18.95 4.08
C THR A 61 22.84 -18.07 4.09
N TRP A 62 21.67 -18.66 3.82
CA TRP A 62 20.40 -17.96 3.72
C TRP A 62 19.52 -18.21 4.93
N LYS A 63 18.94 -17.15 5.48
CA LYS A 63 18.00 -17.20 6.60
C LYS A 63 16.73 -16.42 6.25
N THR A 64 15.59 -16.82 6.78
CA THR A 64 14.35 -16.05 6.65
C THR A 64 14.45 -14.75 7.44
N ALA A 65 13.99 -13.67 6.85
CA ALA A 65 13.90 -12.35 7.44
C ALA A 65 12.46 -12.05 7.88
N ASN A 66 12.32 -11.33 8.98
CA ASN A 66 11.08 -10.75 9.45
C ASN A 66 11.31 -9.30 9.90
N GLN A 67 10.27 -8.63 10.40
CA GLN A 67 10.33 -7.22 10.82
C GLN A 67 11.38 -6.91 11.91
N ASN A 68 11.85 -7.92 12.66
CA ASN A 68 12.87 -7.78 13.70
C ASN A 68 14.27 -8.24 13.23
N THR A 69 14.41 -8.64 11.96
CA THR A 69 15.69 -9.06 11.40
C THR A 69 16.55 -7.85 11.11
N GLN A 70 17.65 -7.74 11.84
CA GLN A 70 18.64 -6.70 11.64
C GLN A 70 19.44 -6.95 10.36
N MET A 71 19.26 -6.07 9.35
CA MET A 71 19.95 -6.13 8.06
C MET A 71 21.25 -5.33 8.02
N PHE A 72 21.27 -4.23 8.78
CA PHE A 72 22.36 -3.27 8.87
C PHE A 72 22.78 -3.13 10.33
N ASN A 73 24.02 -2.74 10.60
CA ASN A 73 24.49 -2.65 11.98
C ASN A 73 24.06 -1.30 12.62
N ASP A 74 23.21 -1.36 13.65
CA ASP A 74 22.69 -0.18 14.36
C ASP A 74 23.78 0.66 15.04
N ASN A 75 24.95 0.07 15.28
CA ASN A 75 26.09 0.73 15.91
C ASN A 75 27.09 1.28 14.88
N THR A 76 26.78 1.21 13.59
CA THR A 76 27.68 1.67 12.54
C THR A 76 27.96 3.17 12.66
N LEU A 77 29.25 3.47 12.76
CA LEU A 77 29.77 4.82 12.67
C LEU A 77 30.13 5.08 11.21
N TRP A 78 29.29 5.85 10.54
CA TRP A 78 29.50 6.21 9.14
C TRP A 78 30.69 7.15 9.00
N GLU A 79 31.65 6.72 8.19
CA GLU A 79 32.80 7.50 7.75
C GLU A 79 32.98 7.34 6.23
N PRO A 80 33.63 8.30 5.54
CA PRO A 80 33.86 8.20 4.10
C PRO A 80 34.51 6.86 3.70
N GLY A 81 33.84 6.11 2.83
CA GLY A 81 34.25 4.78 2.38
C GLY A 81 33.75 3.62 3.24
N HIS A 82 32.99 3.85 4.32
CA HIS A 82 32.29 2.77 5.01
C HIS A 82 31.21 2.18 4.10
N THR A 83 31.06 0.86 4.10
CA THR A 83 30.15 0.14 3.20
C THR A 83 29.57 -1.08 3.90
N GLU A 84 28.25 -1.17 3.88
CA GLU A 84 27.51 -2.35 4.30
C GLU A 84 26.88 -3.03 3.08
N VAL A 85 26.92 -4.37 3.06
CA VAL A 85 26.34 -5.17 2.00
C VAL A 85 25.50 -6.28 2.63
N VAL A 86 24.26 -6.39 2.17
CA VAL A 86 23.36 -7.50 2.49
C VAL A 86 22.83 -8.10 1.19
N TYR A 87 22.69 -9.42 1.15
CA TYR A 87 22.14 -10.13 -0.01
C TYR A 87 20.73 -10.59 0.32
N LEU A 88 19.79 -10.35 -0.59
CA LEU A 88 18.38 -10.65 -0.42
C LEU A 88 17.88 -11.58 -1.53
N ARG A 89 16.94 -12.46 -1.20
CA ARG A 89 16.12 -13.23 -2.14
C ARG A 89 14.67 -13.19 -1.71
N VAL A 90 13.77 -13.02 -2.67
CA VAL A 90 12.33 -13.04 -2.44
C VAL A 90 11.78 -14.37 -2.94
N LYS A 91 10.96 -15.03 -2.14
CA LYS A 91 10.28 -16.27 -2.49
C LYS A 91 8.78 -16.05 -2.49
N ASN A 92 8.13 -16.48 -3.56
CA ASN A 92 6.68 -16.58 -3.63
C ASN A 92 6.27 -17.94 -3.05
N ALA A 93 5.92 -17.99 -1.77
CA ALA A 93 5.40 -19.19 -1.12
C ALA A 93 3.90 -19.41 -1.40
N GLY A 94 3.26 -18.45 -2.08
CA GLY A 94 1.86 -18.47 -2.45
C GLY A 94 1.57 -19.32 -3.68
N ASN A 95 0.30 -19.28 -4.10
CA ASN A 95 -0.19 -19.98 -5.29
C ASN A 95 -0.57 -19.03 -6.44
N LEU A 96 -0.50 -17.71 -6.22
CA LEU A 96 -0.66 -16.68 -7.24
C LEU A 96 0.69 -16.18 -7.71
N ALA A 97 0.84 -15.89 -9.00
CA ALA A 97 1.99 -15.13 -9.45
C ALA A 97 2.00 -13.74 -8.81
N LEU A 98 3.17 -13.30 -8.36
CA LEU A 98 3.36 -12.00 -7.76
C LEU A 98 4.40 -11.20 -8.50
N LYS A 99 4.34 -9.88 -8.37
CA LYS A 99 5.45 -8.98 -8.69
C LYS A 99 5.89 -8.30 -7.41
N TYR A 100 7.18 -8.08 -7.25
CA TYR A 100 7.74 -7.39 -6.08
C TYR A 100 8.76 -6.31 -6.45
N ASN A 101 8.95 -5.35 -5.54
CA ASN A 101 10.07 -4.42 -5.55
C ASN A 101 10.68 -4.30 -4.14
N ILE A 102 11.88 -3.71 -4.05
CA ILE A 102 12.56 -3.44 -2.78
C ILE A 102 12.66 -1.93 -2.61
N ALA A 103 12.28 -1.44 -1.43
CA ALA A 103 12.32 -0.04 -1.05
C ALA A 103 12.98 0.13 0.32
N THR A 104 13.39 1.36 0.64
CA THR A 104 13.64 1.77 2.02
C THR A 104 12.34 1.90 2.79
N ASN A 105 12.36 1.72 4.10
CA ASN A 105 11.23 2.10 4.95
C ASN A 105 11.26 3.60 5.28
N SER A 106 10.28 4.05 6.07
CA SER A 106 10.39 5.31 6.79
C SER A 106 11.30 5.14 8.01
N TYR A 107 12.14 6.14 8.29
CA TYR A 107 13.09 6.14 9.41
C TYR A 107 13.17 7.53 10.06
N ASP A 108 13.53 7.57 11.33
CA ASP A 108 13.73 8.82 12.06
C ASP A 108 15.14 9.35 11.84
N MET A 109 15.28 10.68 11.86
CA MET A 109 16.54 11.35 11.58
C MET A 109 16.89 12.35 12.67
N GLU A 110 18.14 12.29 13.13
CA GLU A 110 18.72 13.34 13.95
C GLU A 110 19.77 14.11 13.15
N ARG A 111 19.80 15.43 13.31
CA ARG A 111 20.77 16.28 12.60
C ARG A 111 22.06 16.49 13.41
N GLY A 112 23.19 16.54 12.71
CA GLY A 112 24.47 16.98 13.23
C GLY A 112 24.68 18.48 13.01
N LYS A 113 25.78 19.01 13.56
CA LYS A 113 26.32 20.32 13.20
C LYS A 113 27.78 20.16 12.83
N ASN A 114 28.17 20.69 11.68
CA ASN A 114 29.56 20.62 11.21
C ASN A 114 30.42 21.75 11.80
N ALA A 115 31.72 21.74 11.50
CA ALA A 115 32.67 22.74 11.99
C ALA A 115 32.40 24.17 11.45
N ALA A 116 31.78 24.29 10.27
CA ALA A 116 31.35 25.57 9.70
C ALA A 116 30.09 26.12 10.38
N GLY A 117 29.41 25.30 11.18
CA GLY A 117 28.22 25.65 11.91
C GLY A 117 26.92 25.28 11.21
N ASP A 118 26.99 24.61 10.06
CA ASP A 118 25.81 24.17 9.31
C ASP A 118 25.23 22.90 9.90
N LEU A 119 23.90 22.81 9.85
CA LEU A 119 23.17 21.62 10.25
C LEU A 119 23.07 20.67 9.07
N PHE A 120 23.25 19.37 9.32
CA PHE A 120 23.18 18.36 8.28
C PHE A 120 22.51 17.08 8.77
N TYR A 121 21.94 16.31 7.84
CA TYR A 121 21.45 14.96 8.08
C TYR A 121 22.37 13.97 7.36
N ILE A 122 22.59 12.79 7.96
CA ILE A 122 23.59 11.86 7.43
C ILE A 122 23.11 11.11 6.18
N ASP A 123 21.80 10.98 5.99
CA ASP A 123 21.20 10.40 4.77
C ASP A 123 21.62 11.15 3.50
N GLN A 124 21.81 12.47 3.56
CA GLN A 124 22.30 13.27 2.43
C GLN A 124 23.68 12.83 1.91
N TYR A 125 24.45 12.12 2.74
CA TYR A 125 25.79 11.64 2.43
C TYR A 125 25.86 10.12 2.26
N LEU A 126 24.72 9.42 2.32
CA LEU A 126 24.66 7.99 2.09
C LEU A 126 24.07 7.68 0.71
N LYS A 127 24.62 6.64 0.11
CA LYS A 127 24.23 6.09 -1.18
C LYS A 127 23.78 4.66 -1.01
N ILE A 128 22.73 4.29 -1.74
CA ILE A 128 22.18 2.94 -1.77
C ILE A 128 21.94 2.50 -3.20
N GLY A 129 22.20 1.24 -3.50
CA GLY A 129 21.93 0.65 -4.81
C GLY A 129 21.73 -0.86 -4.72
N THR A 130 21.27 -1.44 -5.82
CA THR A 130 20.97 -2.88 -5.89
C THR A 130 21.51 -3.52 -7.15
N VAL A 131 22.05 -4.73 -7.04
CA VAL A 131 22.58 -5.48 -8.18
C VAL A 131 22.40 -6.98 -7.97
N GLN A 132 22.00 -7.71 -9.01
CA GLN A 132 21.90 -9.17 -8.94
C GLN A 132 23.29 -9.79 -8.96
N THR A 133 23.55 -10.74 -8.05
CA THR A 133 24.84 -11.45 -7.97
C THR A 133 24.68 -12.77 -7.23
N ASP A 134 25.21 -13.85 -7.80
CA ASP A 134 25.24 -15.18 -7.15
C ASP A 134 26.43 -15.36 -6.21
N THR A 135 27.33 -14.38 -6.13
CA THR A 135 28.54 -14.43 -5.32
C THR A 135 28.69 -13.20 -4.44
N ALA A 136 29.24 -13.39 -3.25
CA ALA A 136 29.58 -12.28 -2.38
C ALA A 136 30.71 -11.42 -2.98
N PHE A 137 30.58 -10.11 -2.86
CA PHE A 137 31.63 -9.17 -3.22
C PHE A 137 32.85 -9.35 -2.32
N ALA A 138 34.04 -9.39 -2.94
CA ALA A 138 35.29 -9.58 -2.23
C ALA A 138 35.67 -8.38 -1.34
N ASN A 139 35.24 -7.17 -1.72
CA ASN A 139 35.52 -5.93 -1.01
C ASN A 139 34.49 -4.85 -1.36
N ARG A 140 34.55 -3.73 -0.63
CA ARG A 140 33.66 -2.58 -0.80
C ARG A 140 33.80 -1.94 -2.18
N GLU A 141 35.00 -1.89 -2.75
CA GLU A 141 35.24 -1.25 -4.04
C GLU A 141 34.51 -1.99 -5.16
N ALA A 142 34.51 -3.32 -5.13
CA ALA A 142 33.75 -4.16 -6.05
C ALA A 142 32.23 -4.00 -5.86
N ALA A 143 31.76 -3.95 -4.61
CA ALA A 143 30.35 -3.76 -4.31
C ALA A 143 29.82 -2.40 -4.80
N ILE A 144 30.55 -1.31 -4.52
CA ILE A 144 30.20 0.05 -4.95
C ILE A 144 30.22 0.14 -6.48
N ALA A 145 31.26 -0.40 -7.14
CA ALA A 145 31.33 -0.38 -8.60
C ALA A 145 30.17 -1.13 -9.26
N ALA A 146 29.72 -2.24 -8.66
CA ALA A 146 28.64 -3.06 -9.21
C ALA A 146 27.26 -2.37 -9.15
N ILE A 147 27.06 -1.41 -8.24
CA ILE A 147 25.79 -0.67 -8.14
C ILE A 147 25.80 0.67 -8.86
N ALA A 148 26.86 1.04 -9.59
CA ALA A 148 27.03 2.37 -10.18
C ALA A 148 25.83 2.84 -11.04
N ASP A 149 25.19 1.92 -11.78
CA ASP A 149 24.03 2.22 -12.64
C ASP A 149 22.70 2.29 -11.86
N THR A 150 22.69 1.83 -10.61
CA THR A 150 21.48 1.75 -9.76
C THR A 150 21.58 2.62 -8.51
N GLU A 151 22.69 3.32 -8.35
CA GLU A 151 22.99 4.13 -7.18
C GLU A 151 21.98 5.27 -7.05
N LYS A 152 21.47 5.44 -5.83
CA LYS A 152 20.59 6.54 -5.44
C LYS A 152 21.10 7.16 -4.14
N THR A 153 20.83 8.44 -3.94
CA THR A 153 20.87 9.00 -2.58
C THR A 153 19.77 8.33 -1.78
N ILE A 154 20.08 7.94 -0.54
CA ILE A 154 19.07 7.31 0.31
C ILE A 154 17.95 8.31 0.61
N ALA A 155 16.71 7.81 0.59
CA ALA A 155 15.51 8.56 0.91
C ALA A 155 14.53 7.63 1.60
N LYS A 156 13.55 8.19 2.34
CA LYS A 156 12.48 7.41 2.96
C LYS A 156 11.54 6.84 1.91
N GLU A 157 11.03 5.63 2.16
CA GLU A 157 9.92 5.04 1.40
C GLU A 157 10.14 5.02 -0.12
N THR A 158 11.40 4.89 -0.54
CA THR A 158 11.83 5.06 -1.93
C THR A 158 12.25 3.71 -2.52
N PRO A 159 11.74 3.32 -3.70
CA PRO A 159 12.19 2.11 -4.38
C PRO A 159 13.69 2.16 -4.72
N ILE A 160 14.43 1.15 -4.28
CA ILE A 160 15.87 0.98 -4.54
C ILE A 160 16.15 -0.04 -5.66
N SER A 161 15.19 -0.91 -5.96
CA SER A 161 15.17 -1.69 -7.21
C SER A 161 14.60 -0.85 -8.36
N ASN A 162 15.09 -1.06 -9.58
CA ASN A 162 14.65 -0.27 -10.75
C ASN A 162 13.22 -0.60 -11.19
N ASP A 163 12.88 -1.89 -11.25
CA ASP A 163 11.58 -2.36 -11.76
C ASP A 163 10.95 -3.41 -10.85
N TRP A 164 9.65 -3.64 -11.04
CA TRP A 164 8.94 -4.76 -10.44
C TRP A 164 9.40 -6.07 -11.07
N THR A 165 9.83 -7.03 -10.24
CA THR A 165 10.22 -8.37 -10.69
C THR A 165 9.07 -9.34 -10.48
N VAL A 166 8.71 -10.10 -11.52
CA VAL A 166 7.65 -11.12 -11.45
C VAL A 166 8.22 -12.45 -10.95
N LEU A 167 7.52 -13.09 -10.02
CA LEU A 167 7.76 -14.45 -9.53
C LEU A 167 6.47 -15.26 -9.65
N LYS A 168 6.52 -16.39 -10.35
CA LYS A 168 5.41 -17.35 -10.37
C LYS A 168 5.28 -18.03 -9.00
N ALA A 169 4.14 -18.69 -8.79
CA ALA A 169 3.90 -19.50 -7.60
C ALA A 169 5.05 -20.48 -7.34
N GLY A 170 5.58 -20.48 -6.12
CA GLY A 170 6.70 -21.33 -5.70
C GLY A 170 8.09 -20.87 -6.15
N GLU A 171 8.22 -19.83 -6.99
CA GLU A 171 9.53 -19.35 -7.46
C GLU A 171 10.26 -18.52 -6.41
N LYS A 172 11.58 -18.50 -6.54
CA LYS A 172 12.50 -17.68 -5.75
C LYS A 172 13.33 -16.81 -6.69
N SER A 173 13.52 -15.55 -6.33
CA SER A 173 14.34 -14.61 -7.10
C SER A 173 15.82 -15.00 -7.08
N ALA A 174 16.56 -14.49 -8.06
CA ALA A 174 18.01 -14.45 -7.97
C ALA A 174 18.45 -13.60 -6.76
N PRO A 175 19.58 -13.94 -6.11
CA PRO A 175 20.19 -13.09 -5.08
C PRO A 175 20.45 -11.67 -5.60
N THR A 176 20.04 -10.70 -4.81
CA THR A 176 20.25 -9.28 -5.05
C THR A 176 21.04 -8.70 -3.90
N ALA A 177 22.21 -8.15 -4.18
CA ALA A 177 22.97 -7.37 -3.21
C ALA A 177 22.34 -5.99 -3.06
N VAL A 178 22.15 -5.55 -1.81
CA VAL A 178 21.85 -4.18 -1.43
C VAL A 178 23.12 -3.61 -0.82
N VAL A 179 23.66 -2.56 -1.44
CA VAL A 179 24.91 -1.92 -1.03
C VAL A 179 24.56 -0.54 -0.49
N LEU A 180 24.88 -0.29 0.78
CA LEU A 180 24.71 0.98 1.46
C LEU A 180 26.09 1.53 1.84
N TYR A 181 26.44 2.73 1.38
CA TYR A 181 27.77 3.27 1.61
C TYR A 181 27.81 4.78 1.73
N MET A 182 28.88 5.29 2.36
CA MET A 182 29.21 6.72 2.37
C MET A 182 30.33 6.97 1.35
N PRO A 183 30.15 7.84 0.33
CA PRO A 183 31.19 8.09 -0.65
C PRO A 183 32.49 8.62 -0.04
N THR A 184 33.63 8.21 -0.58
CA THR A 184 34.96 8.69 -0.15
C THR A 184 35.19 10.17 -0.46
N THR A 185 34.37 10.75 -1.34
CA THR A 185 34.38 12.17 -1.69
C THR A 185 33.70 13.05 -0.66
N VAL A 186 32.99 12.48 0.32
CA VAL A 186 32.33 13.27 1.38
C VAL A 186 33.40 13.86 2.28
N GLY A 187 33.37 15.19 2.43
CA GLY A 187 34.32 15.95 3.23
C GLY A 187 33.83 16.24 4.64
N ASN A 188 34.42 17.26 5.25
CA ASN A 188 34.15 17.67 6.62
C ASN A 188 32.74 18.25 6.83
N GLU A 189 31.98 18.51 5.76
CA GLU A 189 30.59 18.93 5.81
C GLU A 189 29.68 17.91 6.51
N ALA A 190 30.07 16.62 6.50
CA ALA A 190 29.38 15.53 7.19
C ALA A 190 30.00 15.18 8.56
N ASN A 191 30.98 15.96 9.03
CA ASN A 191 31.66 15.68 10.30
C ASN A 191 31.00 16.45 11.45
N ASN A 192 30.41 15.73 12.41
CA ASN A 192 29.69 16.33 13.53
C ASN A 192 30.64 16.79 14.65
N VAL A 193 30.55 18.06 15.06
CA VAL A 193 31.34 18.62 16.16
C VAL A 193 30.63 18.62 17.51
N GLN A 194 29.37 18.19 17.57
CA GLN A 194 28.57 18.20 18.80
C GLN A 194 28.76 16.92 19.61
N SER A 195 29.09 17.05 20.90
CA SER A 195 29.23 15.90 21.81
C SER A 195 27.90 15.33 22.30
N TRP A 196 26.86 16.18 22.39
CA TRP A 196 25.56 15.84 22.99
C TRP A 196 24.49 15.46 21.97
N ARG A 197 24.76 15.63 20.67
CA ARG A 197 23.85 15.27 19.59
C ARG A 197 24.66 14.68 18.45
N LYS A 198 24.30 13.48 18.02
CA LYS A 198 24.95 12.78 16.90
C LYS A 198 23.94 12.63 15.76
N PRO A 199 24.32 12.94 14.51
CA PRO A 199 23.47 12.62 13.38
C PRO A 199 23.23 11.11 13.33
N SER A 200 21.99 10.70 13.07
CA SER A 200 21.63 9.27 13.05
C SER A 200 20.40 9.02 12.17
N LEU A 201 20.32 7.80 11.62
CA LEU A 201 19.13 7.25 10.98
C LEU A 201 18.62 6.12 11.88
N LYS A 202 17.51 6.34 12.57
CA LYS A 202 16.94 5.37 13.51
C LYS A 202 15.83 4.58 12.83
N GLY A 203 15.93 3.26 12.91
CA GLY A 203 14.96 2.36 12.28
C GLY A 203 15.11 2.27 10.77
N LEU A 204 16.28 2.59 10.20
CA LEU A 204 16.54 2.33 8.77
C LEU A 204 16.43 0.83 8.48
N GLY A 205 15.59 0.49 7.51
CA GLY A 205 15.33 -0.87 7.09
C GLY A 205 14.91 -0.95 5.63
N LEU A 206 14.63 -2.17 5.20
CA LEU A 206 14.20 -2.49 3.84
C LEU A 206 12.78 -3.05 3.86
N VAL A 207 12.00 -2.67 2.86
CA VAL A 207 10.63 -3.14 2.65
C VAL A 207 10.57 -3.86 1.32
N VAL A 208 10.02 -5.07 1.31
CA VAL A 208 9.65 -5.76 0.07
C VAL A 208 8.17 -5.52 -0.16
N ASN A 209 7.85 -4.74 -1.19
CA ASN A 209 6.47 -4.53 -1.60
C ASN A 209 6.12 -5.57 -2.64
N ALA A 210 4.99 -6.26 -2.48
CA ALA A 210 4.53 -7.28 -3.42
C ALA A 210 3.04 -7.14 -3.70
N THR A 211 2.64 -7.41 -4.94
CA THR A 211 1.25 -7.49 -5.37
C THR A 211 1.10 -8.60 -6.41
N GLN A 212 -0.12 -8.99 -6.76
CA GLN A 212 -0.35 -9.98 -7.80
C GLN A 212 0.23 -9.51 -9.15
N ALA A 213 0.83 -10.42 -9.91
CA ALA A 213 1.32 -10.15 -11.25
C ALA A 213 0.24 -10.46 -12.29
N THR A 214 0.05 -9.55 -13.24
CA THR A 214 -0.81 -9.67 -14.45
C THR A 214 -0.25 -10.68 -15.46
N VAL A 215 0.03 -11.93 -15.05
CA VAL A 215 0.58 -12.97 -15.92
C VAL A 215 -0.33 -14.18 -16.07
N GLU A 216 -1.36 -14.28 -15.23
CA GLU A 216 -2.37 -15.32 -15.30
C GLU A 216 -3.44 -14.93 -16.33
N SER A 217 -3.94 -15.93 -17.07
CA SER A 217 -5.01 -15.75 -18.06
C SER A 217 -6.21 -16.56 -17.63
N ASP A 218 -7.40 -15.97 -17.73
CA ASP A 218 -8.65 -16.72 -17.65
C ASP A 218 -9.13 -17.12 -19.06
N SER A 219 -10.39 -17.57 -19.16
CA SER A 219 -10.99 -17.95 -20.45
C SER A 219 -11.29 -16.77 -21.38
N PHE A 220 -11.14 -15.52 -20.90
CA PHE A 220 -11.37 -14.30 -21.66
C PHE A 220 -10.05 -13.63 -22.06
N ASN A 221 -9.15 -13.33 -21.11
CA ASN A 221 -7.85 -12.69 -21.35
C ASN A 221 -6.95 -12.70 -20.08
N ASN A 222 -5.89 -11.87 -20.06
CA ASN A 222 -4.98 -11.69 -18.92
C ASN A 222 -5.09 -10.30 -18.27
N THR A 223 -6.19 -9.57 -18.48
CA THR A 223 -6.31 -8.16 -18.09
C THR A 223 -7.01 -7.95 -16.76
N TYR A 224 -7.40 -8.99 -16.04
CA TYR A 224 -8.16 -8.82 -14.79
C TYR A 224 -7.36 -8.09 -13.69
N ASP A 225 -6.03 -8.19 -13.71
CA ASP A 225 -5.12 -7.48 -12.79
C ASP A 225 -4.57 -6.17 -13.36
N GLU A 226 -4.98 -5.74 -14.57
CA GLU A 226 -4.50 -4.48 -15.18
C GLU A 226 -4.78 -3.25 -14.28
N ASN A 227 -5.74 -3.44 -13.38
CA ASN A 227 -6.26 -2.46 -12.45
C ASN A 227 -5.68 -2.59 -11.03
N ALA A 228 -4.68 -3.43 -10.80
CA ALA A 228 -4.02 -3.57 -9.50
C ALA A 228 -3.21 -2.31 -9.13
N ALA A 229 -3.10 -2.03 -7.83
CA ALA A 229 -2.34 -0.88 -7.33
C ALA A 229 -0.85 -0.98 -7.73
N THR A 230 -0.29 0.12 -8.22
CA THR A 230 1.12 0.23 -8.64
C THR A 230 2.00 0.86 -7.56
N THR A 231 1.38 1.63 -6.65
CA THR A 231 2.04 2.30 -5.53
C THR A 231 1.51 1.71 -4.23
N LEU A 232 2.41 1.10 -3.43
CA LEU A 232 2.06 0.45 -2.16
C LEU A 232 2.58 1.20 -0.92
N SER A 233 3.23 2.35 -1.13
CA SER A 233 3.69 3.26 -0.08
C SER A 233 2.84 4.54 -0.07
N THR A 234 2.77 5.18 1.09
CA THR A 234 2.07 6.47 1.25
C THR A 234 2.75 7.54 0.39
N VAL A 235 1.95 8.38 -0.26
CA VAL A 235 2.45 9.53 -1.01
C VAL A 235 2.26 10.78 -0.16
N SER A 236 3.34 11.26 0.46
CA SER A 236 3.30 12.41 1.39
C SER A 236 4.28 13.51 0.99
N TYR A 237 3.79 14.74 0.87
CA TYR A 237 4.61 15.92 0.60
C TYR A 237 4.10 17.15 1.35
N SER A 238 5.02 18.03 1.75
CA SER A 238 4.72 19.27 2.50
C SER A 238 4.81 20.55 1.65
N SER A 239 5.24 20.44 0.39
CA SER A 239 5.32 21.54 -0.58
C SER A 239 5.44 21.01 -2.01
N GLY A 240 5.31 21.89 -3.01
CA GLY A 240 5.48 21.54 -4.43
C GLY A 240 4.20 21.08 -5.13
N GLN A 241 4.28 20.83 -6.44
CA GLN A 241 3.18 20.33 -7.27
C GLN A 241 3.35 18.83 -7.53
N HIS A 242 2.29 18.06 -7.31
CA HIS A 242 2.30 16.59 -7.39
C HIS A 242 1.09 16.10 -8.17
N ASN A 243 1.33 15.26 -9.20
CA ASN A 243 0.29 14.67 -10.01
C ASN A 243 0.24 13.16 -9.76
N ILE A 244 -0.91 12.67 -9.32
CA ILE A 244 -1.13 11.26 -9.01
C ILE A 244 -2.01 10.65 -10.11
N THR A 245 -1.42 9.79 -10.92
CA THR A 245 -2.08 9.12 -12.06
C THR A 245 -2.06 7.60 -11.94
N GLY A 246 -1.15 7.04 -11.12
CA GLY A 246 -1.08 5.62 -10.81
C GLY A 246 -1.92 5.27 -9.58
N LYS A 247 -2.47 4.05 -9.57
CA LYS A 247 -3.31 3.54 -8.47
C LYS A 247 -2.50 3.34 -7.20
N ILE A 248 -3.05 3.75 -6.06
CA ILE A 248 -2.42 3.69 -4.75
C ILE A 248 -3.19 2.71 -3.87
N GLN A 249 -2.48 1.78 -3.20
CA GLN A 249 -3.00 1.05 -2.06
C GLN A 249 -1.97 1.08 -0.93
N ALA A 250 -2.13 2.04 -0.02
CA ALA A 250 -1.11 2.38 0.97
C ALA A 250 -1.69 2.57 2.37
N ASN A 251 -0.80 2.72 3.35
CA ASN A 251 -1.17 2.98 4.74
C ASN A 251 -2.01 4.27 4.86
N GLY A 252 -3.22 4.15 5.43
CA GLY A 252 -4.16 5.25 5.57
C GLY A 252 -4.13 5.95 6.93
N SER A 253 -3.20 5.64 7.86
CA SER A 253 -3.17 6.26 9.19
C SER A 253 -3.09 7.79 9.16
N PHE A 254 -2.46 8.36 8.12
CA PHE A 254 -2.34 9.80 7.89
C PHE A 254 -2.70 10.19 6.45
N GLY A 255 -3.46 9.35 5.75
CA GLY A 255 -3.72 9.50 4.31
C GLY A 255 -2.80 8.62 3.47
N ALA A 256 -3.38 7.76 2.62
CA ALA A 256 -2.64 7.09 1.56
C ALA A 256 -2.02 8.10 0.57
N VAL A 257 -2.70 9.24 0.40
CA VAL A 257 -2.15 10.50 -0.12
C VAL A 257 -2.26 11.56 0.96
N GLN A 258 -1.13 12.14 1.36
CA GLN A 258 -1.06 13.16 2.41
C GLN A 258 -0.48 14.46 1.86
N ALA A 259 -1.26 15.54 1.93
CA ALA A 259 -0.87 16.86 1.46
C ALA A 259 -0.71 17.82 2.63
N GLU A 260 0.52 18.12 3.02
CA GLU A 260 0.83 19.00 4.15
C GLU A 260 1.36 20.36 3.70
N GLY A 261 1.46 21.30 4.64
CA GLY A 261 2.16 22.57 4.43
C GLY A 261 1.59 23.41 3.28
N THR A 262 2.31 23.51 2.16
CA THR A 262 1.88 24.26 0.96
C THR A 262 1.72 23.36 -0.27
N ALA A 263 1.73 22.04 -0.10
CA ALA A 263 1.68 21.09 -1.20
C ALA A 263 0.42 21.27 -2.06
N GLN A 264 0.56 21.03 -3.36
CA GLN A 264 -0.51 21.12 -4.35
C GLN A 264 -0.62 19.76 -5.07
N PHE A 265 -1.71 19.04 -4.84
CA PHE A 265 -1.95 17.74 -5.47
C PHE A 265 -3.05 17.81 -6.52
N THR A 266 -2.86 17.09 -7.62
CA THR A 266 -3.91 16.74 -8.58
C THR A 266 -3.99 15.22 -8.66
N ILE A 267 -5.17 14.66 -8.40
CA ILE A 267 -5.41 13.21 -8.33
C ILE A 267 -6.36 12.79 -9.45
N ASP A 268 -5.86 11.89 -10.30
CA ASP A 268 -6.52 11.21 -11.41
C ASP A 268 -6.27 9.69 -11.27
N ALA A 269 -6.57 9.12 -10.10
CA ALA A 269 -6.21 7.74 -9.75
C ALA A 269 -7.15 7.12 -8.70
N ASP A 270 -7.18 5.78 -8.68
CA ASP A 270 -7.82 5.02 -7.58
C ASP A 270 -6.91 5.05 -6.35
N VAL A 271 -7.50 5.29 -5.16
CA VAL A 271 -6.77 5.38 -3.89
C VAL A 271 -7.46 4.54 -2.83
N TYR A 272 -6.78 3.47 -2.42
CA TYR A 272 -7.25 2.51 -1.42
C TYR A 272 -6.44 2.65 -0.13
N ALA A 273 -7.08 3.13 0.91
CA ALA A 273 -6.47 3.33 2.22
C ALA A 273 -6.50 2.05 3.04
N VAL A 274 -5.33 1.47 3.29
CA VAL A 274 -5.17 0.29 4.15
C VAL A 274 -5.26 0.73 5.60
N TYR A 275 -6.17 0.11 6.35
CA TYR A 275 -6.35 0.35 7.77
C TYR A 275 -5.08 0.01 8.55
N ASN A 276 -4.61 0.99 9.31
CA ASN A 276 -3.48 0.83 10.21
C ASN A 276 -3.62 1.82 11.37
N ASN A 277 -3.32 1.39 12.60
CA ASN A 277 -3.34 2.23 13.80
C ASN A 277 -4.57 3.14 13.94
N GLY A 278 -5.78 2.62 13.69
CA GLY A 278 -7.03 3.39 13.85
C GLY A 278 -7.33 4.39 12.73
N GLY A 279 -6.63 4.32 11.58
CA GLY A 279 -6.85 5.22 10.46
C GLY A 279 -6.85 4.51 9.10
N ALA A 280 -7.72 4.98 8.21
CA ALA A 280 -7.84 4.52 6.82
C ALA A 280 -8.28 5.68 5.90
N MET A 281 -7.57 6.80 5.94
CA MET A 281 -7.81 7.94 5.06
C MET A 281 -7.20 7.69 3.69
N ALA A 282 -7.98 7.86 2.62
CA ALA A 282 -7.47 7.83 1.26
C ALA A 282 -6.74 9.13 0.94
N VAL A 283 -7.32 10.27 1.36
CA VAL A 283 -6.70 11.58 1.21
C VAL A 283 -6.78 12.33 2.54
N GLU A 284 -5.63 12.83 3.00
CA GLU A 284 -5.53 13.82 4.07
C GLU A 284 -4.93 15.10 3.48
N ALA A 285 -5.46 16.26 3.89
CA ALA A 285 -4.89 17.55 3.56
C ALA A 285 -4.81 18.47 4.77
N GLY A 286 -3.59 18.87 5.15
CA GLY A 286 -3.28 19.77 6.26
C GLY A 286 -2.49 21.03 5.87
N GLY A 287 -2.27 21.90 6.85
CA GLY A 287 -1.64 23.20 6.63
C GLY A 287 -2.47 24.14 5.75
N THR A 288 -1.86 24.62 4.66
CA THR A 288 -2.47 25.47 3.62
C THR A 288 -2.45 24.77 2.25
N SER A 289 -2.34 23.44 2.26
CA SER A 289 -2.24 22.63 1.06
C SER A 289 -3.53 22.69 0.24
N ARG A 290 -3.43 22.27 -1.02
CA ARG A 290 -4.59 22.13 -1.89
C ARG A 290 -4.56 20.79 -2.60
N VAL A 291 -5.67 20.07 -2.57
CA VAL A 291 -5.85 18.82 -3.31
C VAL A 291 -7.00 19.00 -4.30
N ILE A 292 -6.78 18.63 -5.55
CA ILE A 292 -7.83 18.56 -6.58
C ILE A 292 -8.01 17.09 -6.94
N ILE A 293 -9.21 16.54 -6.73
CA ILE A 293 -9.59 15.19 -7.13
C ILE A 293 -10.42 15.31 -8.42
N ASN A 294 -9.81 14.95 -9.55
CA ASN A 294 -10.49 14.98 -10.85
C ASN A 294 -11.36 13.72 -11.05
N GLY A 295 -10.90 12.56 -10.54
CA GLY A 295 -11.57 11.27 -10.68
C GLY A 295 -10.87 10.15 -9.94
N GLY A 296 -11.36 8.92 -10.09
CA GLY A 296 -10.85 7.71 -9.43
C GLY A 296 -11.84 7.05 -8.46
N ASP A 297 -11.49 5.87 -7.94
CA ASP A 297 -12.21 5.16 -6.89
C ASP A 297 -11.49 5.24 -5.54
N PHE A 298 -12.19 5.70 -4.51
CA PHE A 298 -11.65 5.97 -3.18
C PHE A 298 -12.30 5.06 -2.14
N ARG A 299 -11.51 4.17 -1.54
CA ARG A 299 -11.98 3.10 -0.64
C ARG A 299 -11.08 2.93 0.58
N GLN A 300 -11.62 2.29 1.60
CA GLN A 300 -10.89 1.82 2.76
C GLN A 300 -10.78 0.29 2.71
N VAL A 301 -9.63 -0.25 3.11
CA VAL A 301 -9.32 -1.67 3.09
C VAL A 301 -9.02 -2.13 4.50
N GLY A 302 -9.75 -3.14 4.98
CA GLY A 302 -9.45 -3.79 6.26
C GLY A 302 -9.92 -3.03 7.52
N VAL A 303 -10.79 -2.02 7.40
CA VAL A 303 -11.34 -1.32 8.57
C VAL A 303 -12.22 -2.27 9.40
N PRO A 304 -11.93 -2.46 10.71
CA PRO A 304 -12.75 -3.28 11.59
C PRO A 304 -14.17 -2.72 11.74
N LYS A 305 -15.15 -3.60 11.95
CA LYS A 305 -16.57 -3.21 12.09
C LYS A 305 -16.83 -2.39 13.36
N ASP A 306 -15.98 -2.57 14.36
CA ASP A 306 -16.04 -1.96 15.69
C ASP A 306 -15.11 -0.75 15.86
N ASP A 307 -14.30 -0.40 14.85
CA ASP A 307 -13.55 0.86 14.83
C ASP A 307 -14.38 1.96 14.14
N PRO A 308 -14.98 2.90 14.89
CA PRO A 308 -16.09 3.69 14.38
C PRO A 308 -15.68 4.96 13.62
N VAL A 309 -14.40 5.36 13.57
CA VAL A 309 -14.03 6.71 13.10
C VAL A 309 -12.80 6.71 12.20
N CYS A 310 -12.92 6.10 11.03
CA CYS A 310 -11.98 6.32 9.94
C CYS A 310 -12.61 7.22 8.87
N ASP A 311 -12.14 8.45 8.75
CA ASP A 311 -12.49 9.32 7.64
C ASP A 311 -11.88 8.80 6.33
N LEU A 312 -12.58 8.96 5.21
CA LEU A 312 -12.05 8.61 3.88
C LEU A 312 -11.29 9.78 3.26
N ILE A 313 -11.92 10.96 3.25
CA ILE A 313 -11.32 12.22 2.78
C ILE A 313 -11.37 13.22 3.93
N TYR A 314 -10.20 13.65 4.40
CA TYR A 314 -10.08 14.45 5.61
C TYR A 314 -9.29 15.73 5.38
N ALA A 315 -9.81 16.87 5.84
CA ALA A 315 -9.13 18.16 5.74
C ALA A 315 -8.93 18.79 7.13
N THR A 316 -7.76 19.39 7.33
CA THR A 316 -7.34 20.04 8.57
C THR A 316 -6.75 21.44 8.30
N ASN A 317 -6.56 22.20 9.38
CA ASN A 317 -5.99 23.56 9.41
C ASN A 317 -6.70 24.56 8.47
N SER A 318 -6.12 24.83 7.31
CA SER A 318 -6.62 25.76 6.29
C SER A 318 -6.51 25.16 4.89
N ALA A 319 -6.42 23.83 4.80
CA ALA A 319 -6.30 23.12 3.55
C ALA A 319 -7.61 23.20 2.74
N THR A 320 -7.49 23.05 1.42
CA THR A 320 -8.64 23.00 0.51
C THR A 320 -8.61 21.72 -0.32
N ILE A 321 -9.67 20.91 -0.22
CA ILE A 321 -9.90 19.76 -1.09
C ILE A 321 -11.02 20.10 -2.07
N GLU A 322 -10.74 20.03 -3.37
CA GLU A 322 -11.71 20.27 -4.44
C GLU A 322 -11.99 18.96 -5.20
N ILE A 323 -13.21 18.44 -5.07
CA ILE A 323 -13.65 17.21 -5.72
C ILE A 323 -14.42 17.56 -6.99
N LYS A 324 -13.90 17.20 -8.16
CA LYS A 324 -14.55 17.38 -9.46
C LYS A 324 -15.18 16.10 -10.00
N GLY A 325 -14.76 14.94 -9.48
CA GLY A 325 -15.25 13.64 -9.91
C GLY A 325 -14.75 12.52 -9.00
N GLY A 326 -15.09 11.27 -9.35
CA GLY A 326 -14.68 10.07 -8.61
C GLY A 326 -15.82 9.34 -7.91
N THR A 327 -15.50 8.19 -7.32
CA THR A 327 -16.42 7.33 -6.57
C THR A 327 -15.89 7.17 -5.15
N PHE A 328 -16.73 7.43 -4.15
CA PHE A 328 -16.32 7.49 -2.75
C PHE A 328 -17.18 6.54 -1.91
N LYS A 329 -16.52 5.64 -1.18
CA LYS A 329 -17.20 4.70 -0.28
C LYS A 329 -16.35 4.39 0.94
N ALA A 330 -16.65 5.08 2.04
CA ALA A 330 -16.16 4.74 3.37
C ALA A 330 -16.89 3.50 3.92
N VAL A 331 -16.28 2.81 4.88
CA VAL A 331 -16.94 1.71 5.63
C VAL A 331 -18.10 2.27 6.46
N THR A 332 -17.89 3.41 7.11
CA THR A 332 -18.92 4.21 7.79
C THR A 332 -19.28 5.39 6.88
N PRO A 333 -20.43 5.39 6.20
CA PRO A 333 -20.75 6.42 5.20
C PRO A 333 -20.69 7.86 5.72
N ALA A 334 -21.04 8.10 6.99
CA ALA A 334 -20.98 9.42 7.61
C ALA A 334 -19.57 10.05 7.63
N ASN A 335 -18.53 9.22 7.51
CA ASN A 335 -17.12 9.65 7.55
C ASN A 335 -16.52 9.76 6.13
N THR A 336 -17.36 9.86 5.10
CA THR A 336 -16.87 9.90 3.71
C THR A 336 -16.07 11.17 3.44
N LEU A 337 -16.61 12.33 3.84
CA LEU A 337 -15.94 13.63 3.76
C LEU A 337 -16.03 14.29 5.14
N ASN A 338 -14.91 14.69 5.71
CA ASN A 338 -14.89 15.30 7.04
C ASN A 338 -13.83 16.42 7.13
N VAL A 339 -14.16 17.47 7.88
CA VAL A 339 -13.23 18.54 8.26
C VAL A 339 -13.03 18.49 9.76
N LYS A 340 -11.78 18.57 10.21
CA LYS A 340 -11.47 18.62 11.64
C LYS A 340 -12.28 19.70 12.34
N ASP A 341 -13.00 19.32 13.40
CA ASP A 341 -13.95 20.18 14.11
C ASP A 341 -13.38 21.56 14.48
N THR A 342 -12.13 21.61 14.96
CA THR A 342 -11.46 22.85 15.38
C THR A 342 -11.09 23.78 14.21
N ASP A 343 -11.08 23.25 12.99
CA ASP A 343 -10.66 23.93 11.77
C ASP A 343 -11.83 24.25 10.83
N ARG A 344 -13.07 23.92 11.24
CA ARG A 344 -14.30 24.25 10.49
C ARG A 344 -14.37 25.77 10.23
N GLY A 345 -14.55 26.14 8.97
CA GLY A 345 -14.54 27.53 8.49
C GLY A 345 -13.19 27.99 7.92
N SER A 346 -12.09 27.36 8.33
CA SER A 346 -10.75 27.59 7.79
C SER A 346 -10.41 26.57 6.70
N ALA A 347 -10.47 25.27 7.03
CA ALA A 347 -10.34 24.18 6.08
C ALA A 347 -11.66 23.97 5.31
N LYS A 348 -11.56 23.51 4.05
CA LYS A 348 -12.72 23.43 3.14
C LYS A 348 -12.68 22.20 2.25
N ILE A 349 -13.82 21.53 2.14
CA ILE A 349 -14.07 20.53 1.09
C ILE A 349 -15.11 21.12 0.12
N ILE A 350 -14.75 21.25 -1.14
CA ILE A 350 -15.59 21.82 -2.20
C ILE A 350 -15.92 20.70 -3.18
N VAL A 351 -17.20 20.38 -3.35
CA VAL A 351 -17.65 19.27 -4.21
C VAL A 351 -18.40 19.81 -5.43
N LYS A 352 -17.79 19.60 -6.58
CA LYS A 352 -18.27 19.96 -7.93
C LYS A 352 -18.59 18.72 -8.78
N GLY A 353 -18.41 17.53 -8.25
CA GLY A 353 -18.77 16.29 -8.92
C GLY A 353 -18.49 15.05 -8.06
N GLY A 354 -18.75 13.88 -8.62
CA GLY A 354 -18.48 12.59 -7.97
C GLY A 354 -19.74 11.85 -7.50
N SER A 355 -19.56 10.59 -7.10
CA SER A 355 -20.59 9.68 -6.62
C SER A 355 -20.24 9.18 -5.22
N PHE A 356 -21.14 9.36 -4.26
CA PHE A 356 -20.93 9.09 -2.84
C PHE A 356 -21.90 8.00 -2.36
N TYR A 357 -21.39 6.90 -1.81
CA TYR A 357 -22.21 5.78 -1.36
C TYR A 357 -22.82 6.08 0.01
N LYS A 358 -24.16 6.15 0.08
CA LYS A 358 -24.93 6.39 1.31
C LYS A 358 -24.52 7.64 2.09
N PHE A 359 -23.93 8.60 1.41
CA PHE A 359 -23.49 9.89 1.96
C PHE A 359 -24.00 11.01 1.04
N ASP A 360 -24.83 11.89 1.56
CA ASP A 360 -25.38 13.06 0.86
C ASP A 360 -24.49 14.27 1.15
N PRO A 361 -23.57 14.66 0.25
CA PRO A 361 -22.62 15.76 0.51
C PRO A 361 -23.30 17.14 0.63
N SER A 362 -24.62 17.24 0.40
CA SER A 362 -25.38 18.48 0.67
C SER A 362 -26.02 18.53 2.06
N LYS A 363 -25.99 17.43 2.82
CA LYS A 363 -26.69 17.33 4.11
C LYS A 363 -25.84 16.73 5.22
N ASP A 364 -25.04 15.73 4.88
CA ASP A 364 -24.16 15.08 5.83
C ASP A 364 -22.95 16.00 6.08
N ASN A 365 -22.54 16.11 7.34
CA ASN A 365 -21.49 17.02 7.82
C ASN A 365 -21.71 18.50 7.39
N PRO A 366 -22.85 19.11 7.79
CA PRO A 366 -23.19 20.46 7.37
C PRO A 366 -22.20 21.48 7.92
N GLY A 367 -21.76 22.41 7.06
CA GLY A 367 -20.79 23.45 7.40
C GLY A 367 -19.33 23.08 7.12
N GLU A 368 -19.06 21.82 6.82
CA GLU A 368 -17.73 21.33 6.42
C GLU A 368 -17.57 21.26 4.90
N ILE A 369 -18.67 20.91 4.23
CA ILE A 369 -18.71 20.63 2.80
C ILE A 369 -19.49 21.74 2.10
N THR A 370 -18.91 22.23 1.00
CA THR A 370 -19.53 23.24 0.14
C THR A 370 -19.87 22.63 -1.21
N ILE A 371 -21.15 22.68 -1.59
CA ILE A 371 -21.61 22.49 -2.97
C ILE A 371 -21.75 23.88 -3.59
N PRO A 372 -20.89 24.29 -4.54
CA PRO A 372 -20.97 25.62 -5.13
C PRO A 372 -22.25 25.83 -5.94
N ASP A 373 -22.61 27.10 -6.14
CA ASP A 373 -23.64 27.49 -7.09
C ASP A 373 -23.33 26.92 -8.48
N GLY A 374 -24.37 26.44 -9.16
CA GLY A 374 -24.22 25.73 -10.43
C GLY A 374 -24.03 24.22 -10.29
N TYR A 375 -24.06 23.66 -9.08
CA TYR A 375 -24.06 22.21 -8.84
C TYR A 375 -25.23 21.79 -7.95
N LYS A 376 -25.63 20.51 -8.05
CA LYS A 376 -26.68 19.91 -7.22
C LYS A 376 -26.39 18.43 -6.93
N VAL A 377 -26.96 17.94 -5.83
CA VAL A 377 -26.96 16.51 -5.49
C VAL A 377 -28.20 15.83 -6.05
N VAL A 378 -28.02 14.71 -6.74
CA VAL A 378 -29.07 13.83 -7.25
C VAL A 378 -28.89 12.45 -6.63
N LYS A 379 -29.95 11.92 -6.01
CA LYS A 379 -29.94 10.56 -5.47
C LYS A 379 -30.24 9.54 -6.56
N ASP A 380 -29.45 8.47 -6.61
CA ASP A 380 -29.56 7.35 -7.54
C ASP A 380 -29.31 6.03 -6.78
N GLY A 381 -30.41 5.39 -6.35
CA GLY A 381 -30.35 4.23 -5.47
C GLY A 381 -29.69 4.55 -4.12
N ASP A 382 -28.64 3.79 -3.80
CA ASP A 382 -27.80 4.01 -2.61
C ASP A 382 -26.73 5.10 -2.79
N TRP A 383 -26.64 5.70 -3.99
CA TRP A 383 -25.63 6.71 -4.30
C TRP A 383 -26.20 8.12 -4.36
N TYR A 384 -25.38 9.10 -3.99
CA TYR A 384 -25.62 10.52 -4.19
C TYR A 384 -24.60 11.06 -5.19
N LYS A 385 -25.07 11.65 -6.29
CA LYS A 385 -24.23 12.16 -7.37
C LYS A 385 -24.26 13.67 -7.38
N VAL A 386 -23.10 14.30 -7.37
CA VAL A 386 -22.99 15.75 -7.58
C VAL A 386 -22.85 16.00 -9.08
N VAL A 387 -23.73 16.82 -9.63
CA VAL A 387 -23.79 17.15 -11.06
C VAL A 387 -23.94 18.64 -11.26
N ALA A 388 -23.48 19.16 -12.40
CA ALA A 388 -23.74 20.54 -12.79
C ALA A 388 -25.24 20.79 -13.00
N ASN A 389 -25.68 22.01 -12.71
CA ASN A 389 -26.99 22.50 -13.10
C ASN A 389 -26.97 22.74 -14.61
N ASN A 390 -27.82 22.01 -15.33
CA ASN A 390 -28.05 22.22 -16.76
C ASN A 390 -28.67 23.58 -17.05
#